data_AF-A0A0A9DBC8-F1
#
_entry.id   AF-A0A0A9DBC8-F1
#
_cell.length_a   1.000
_cell.length_b   1.000
_cell.length_c   1.000
_cell.angle_alpha   90.00
_cell.angle_beta   90.00
_cell.angle_gamma   90.00
#
_symmetry.space_group_name_H-M   'P 1'
#
loop_
_entity.id
_entity.type
_entity.pdbx_description
1 polymer ?
#
loop_
_entity_poly.entity_id
_entity_poly.type
_entity_poly.pdbx_seq_one_letter_code
_entity_poly.pdbx_strand_id
1 'polypeptide(L)'
;MFESKIHELSDKDFKRNVKSLIDSKLEKFKNLWEESHFYWGEIDAGTLKFDRVESEVALLRELKKEEFIEFFDRYIKVDAPQRRTISVQVFGCNHSAEFKKAIAEADPPKTCRITDIFGFKRSRPLYSSLKGGPGRITMD
;
A
#
# COMPACT_ATOMS: atom_id res chain seq x y z
N MET A 1 9.01 -8.74 15.82
CA MET A 1 9.92 -7.59 16.04
C MET A 1 9.30 -6.26 15.64
N PHE A 2 8.58 -6.14 14.51
CA PHE A 2 7.90 -4.90 14.14
C PHE A 2 6.52 -4.73 14.81
N GLU A 3 5.73 -5.80 14.91
CA GLU A 3 4.43 -5.80 15.62
C GLU A 3 4.54 -5.24 17.05
N SER A 4 5.48 -5.76 17.85
CA SER A 4 5.73 -5.27 19.22
C SER A 4 6.04 -3.76 19.24
N LYS A 5 6.84 -3.26 18.29
CA LYS A 5 7.16 -1.83 18.18
C LYS A 5 5.94 -0.95 17.85
N ILE A 6 4.97 -1.49 17.13
CA ILE A 6 3.73 -0.77 16.80
C ILE A 6 2.83 -0.67 18.04
N HIS A 7 2.69 -1.76 18.80
CA HIS A 7 1.89 -1.75 20.04
C HIS A 7 2.56 -0.97 21.18
N GLU A 8 3.90 -0.99 21.26
CA GLU A 8 4.69 -0.24 22.25
C GLU A 8 4.93 1.23 21.86
N LEU A 9 4.47 1.66 20.68
CA LEU A 9 4.68 3.01 20.18
C LEU A 9 4.08 4.02 21.16
N SER A 10 4.89 4.97 21.65
CA SER A 10 4.35 6.04 22.52
C SER A 10 3.52 7.03 21.71
N ASP A 11 2.54 7.68 22.33
CA ASP A 11 1.71 8.68 21.64
C ASP A 11 2.54 9.87 21.16
N LYS A 12 3.64 10.17 21.86
CA LYS A 12 4.62 11.19 21.48
C LYS A 12 5.35 10.79 20.20
N ASP A 13 5.81 9.55 20.10
CA ASP A 13 6.51 9.06 18.90
C ASP A 13 5.55 8.90 17.71
N PHE A 14 4.31 8.47 17.96
CA PHE A 14 3.26 8.44 16.93
C PHE A 14 3.01 9.83 16.36
N LYS A 15 2.75 10.82 17.22
CA LYS A 15 2.55 12.22 16.81
C LYS A 15 3.76 12.79 16.08
N ARG A 16 4.98 12.43 16.50
CA ARG A 16 6.23 12.82 15.80
C ARG A 16 6.27 12.25 14.38
N ASN A 17 5.95 10.97 14.21
CA ASN A 17 5.93 10.32 12.90
C ASN A 17 4.84 10.89 11.99
N VAL A 18 3.64 11.13 12.51
CA VAL A 18 2.55 11.79 11.77
C VAL A 18 2.96 13.19 11.34
N LYS A 19 3.56 13.98 12.24
CA LYS A 19 4.07 15.31 11.90
C LYS A 19 5.14 15.25 10.80
N SER A 20 6.10 14.34 10.90
CA SER A 20 7.12 14.15 9.87
C SER A 20 6.53 13.77 8.51
N LEU A 21 5.46 12.99 8.49
CA LEU A 21 4.75 12.63 7.27
C LEU A 21 3.98 13.83 6.67
N ILE A 22 3.34 14.63 7.52
CA ILE A 22 2.67 15.87 7.10
C ILE A 22 3.69 16.85 6.51
N ASP A 23 4.81 17.08 7.19
CA ASP A 23 5.87 17.99 6.73
C ASP A 23 6.43 17.53 5.37
N SER A 24 6.60 16.22 5.16
CA SER A 24 7.03 15.65 3.88
C SER A 24 5.98 15.80 2.78
N LYS A 25 4.69 15.70 3.09
CA LYS A 25 3.61 15.88 2.10
C LYS A 25 3.41 17.34 1.70
N LEU A 26 3.64 18.28 2.62
CA LEU A 26 3.52 19.72 2.39
C LEU A 26 4.78 20.34 1.76
N GLU A 27 5.83 19.55 1.53
CA GLU A 27 7.04 20.03 0.85
C GLU A 27 6.65 20.49 -0.57
N LYS A 28 6.97 21.76 -0.87
CA LYS A 28 6.72 22.33 -2.19
C LYS A 28 7.60 21.65 -3.24
N PHE A 29 7.06 21.50 -4.44
CA PHE A 29 7.83 21.02 -5.59
C PHE A 29 9.06 21.90 -5.81
N LYS A 30 10.22 21.26 -5.99
CA LYS A 30 11.51 21.95 -6.15
C LYS A 30 11.69 22.48 -7.57
N ASN A 31 10.98 21.88 -8.53
CA ASN A 31 11.08 22.19 -9.94
C ASN A 31 9.76 21.84 -10.66
N LEU A 32 9.63 22.36 -11.89
CA LEU A 32 8.45 22.13 -12.73
C LEU A 32 8.25 20.66 -13.09
N TRP A 33 9.31 19.85 -13.15
CA TRP A 33 9.20 18.44 -13.48
C TRP A 33 8.50 17.65 -12.37
N GLU A 34 8.83 17.92 -11.10
CA GLU A 34 8.15 17.32 -9.95
C GLU A 34 6.67 17.71 -9.90
N GLU A 35 6.37 18.99 -10.11
CA GLU A 35 5.00 19.49 -10.17
C GLU A 35 4.21 18.85 -11.32
N SER A 36 4.80 18.82 -12.52
CA SER A 36 4.19 18.19 -13.69
C SER A 36 3.96 16.70 -13.48
N HIS A 37 4.92 16.00 -12.88
CA HIS A 37 4.81 14.57 -12.59
C HIS A 37 3.68 14.29 -11.58
N PHE A 38 3.54 15.12 -10.56
CA PHE A 38 2.47 15.01 -9.56
C PHE A 38 1.09 15.12 -10.23
N TYR A 39 0.84 16.20 -10.98
CA TYR A 39 -0.46 16.39 -11.63
C TYR A 39 -0.72 15.39 -12.74
N TRP A 40 0.32 15.00 -13.49
CA TRP A 40 0.18 13.96 -14.51
C TRP A 40 -0.19 12.60 -13.91
N GLY A 41 0.30 12.29 -12.70
CA GLY A 41 -0.10 11.09 -11.96
C GLY A 41 -1.60 11.06 -11.66
N GLU A 42 -2.21 12.19 -11.29
CA GLU A 42 -3.66 12.29 -11.08
C GLU A 42 -4.47 12.12 -12.36
N ILE A 43 -3.94 12.62 -13.49
CA ILE A 43 -4.56 12.49 -14.82
C ILE A 43 -4.50 11.04 -15.30
N ASP A 44 -3.32 10.41 -15.23
CA ASP A 44 -3.11 9.03 -15.67
C ASP A 44 -3.92 8.03 -14.83
N ALA A 45 -3.93 8.22 -13.50
CA ALA A 45 -4.78 7.45 -12.59
C ALA A 45 -6.28 7.71 -12.81
N GLY A 46 -6.63 8.88 -13.38
CA GLY A 46 -8.00 9.34 -13.61
C GLY A 46 -8.75 9.71 -12.33
N THR A 47 -8.04 9.90 -11.23
CA THR A 47 -8.61 10.37 -9.96
C THR A 47 -8.91 11.86 -9.99
N LEU A 48 -8.12 12.64 -10.74
CA LEU A 48 -8.26 14.09 -10.90
C LEU A 48 -8.35 14.86 -9.57
N LYS A 49 -7.70 14.34 -8.51
CA LYS A 49 -7.68 14.95 -7.19
C LYS A 49 -6.42 15.81 -7.04
N PHE A 50 -6.48 17.02 -7.57
CA PHE A 50 -5.35 17.94 -7.52
C PHE A 50 -5.11 18.53 -6.12
N ASP A 51 -6.14 18.54 -5.27
CA ASP A 51 -6.12 18.92 -3.85
C ASP A 51 -5.67 17.77 -2.92
N ARG A 52 -5.21 16.63 -3.48
CA ARG A 52 -4.90 15.41 -2.72
C ARG A 52 -3.98 15.67 -1.52
N VAL A 53 -2.97 16.53 -1.67
CA VAL A 53 -2.04 16.84 -0.58
C VAL A 53 -2.77 17.44 0.61
N GLU A 54 -3.64 18.42 0.37
CA GLU A 54 -4.40 19.11 1.43
C GLU A 54 -5.41 18.16 2.07
N SER A 55 -6.15 17.42 1.24
CA SER A 55 -7.11 16.40 1.68
C SER A 55 -6.47 15.30 2.54
N GLU A 56 -5.30 14.76 2.13
CA GLU A 56 -4.59 13.74 2.90
C GLU A 56 -3.99 14.30 4.19
N VAL A 57 -3.47 15.54 4.18
CA VAL A 57 -2.94 16.20 5.38
C VAL A 57 -4.04 16.47 6.40
N ALA A 58 -5.24 16.88 5.96
CA ALA A 58 -6.39 17.05 6.84
C ALA A 58 -6.73 15.74 7.57
N LEU A 59 -6.82 14.62 6.84
CA LEU A 59 -7.07 13.30 7.42
C LEU A 59 -5.94 12.83 8.35
N LEU A 60 -4.68 13.10 8.00
CA LEU A 60 -3.52 12.74 8.85
C LEU A 60 -3.51 13.50 10.18
N ARG A 61 -4.06 14.71 10.24
CA ARG A 61 -4.16 15.48 11.50
C ARG A 61 -5.20 14.90 12.46
N GLU A 62 -6.24 14.26 11.93
CA GLU A 62 -7.31 13.64 12.72
C GLU A 62 -7.03 12.17 13.07
N LEU A 63 -6.04 11.56 12.42
CA LEU A 63 -5.69 10.15 12.57
C LEU A 63 -5.34 9.80 14.03
N LYS A 64 -6.04 8.80 14.57
CA LYS A 64 -5.79 8.29 15.91
C LYS A 64 -4.86 7.09 15.89
N LYS A 65 -4.15 6.90 16.99
CA LYS A 65 -3.22 5.78 17.15
C LYS A 65 -3.97 4.45 17.18
N GLU A 66 -5.15 4.43 17.80
CA GLU A 66 -6.00 3.25 17.90
C GLU A 66 -6.44 2.77 16.51
N GLU A 67 -6.82 3.70 15.62
CA GLU A 67 -7.18 3.40 14.23
C GLU A 67 -5.99 2.84 13.43
N PHE A 68 -4.80 3.37 13.68
CA PHE A 68 -3.57 2.87 13.07
C PHE A 68 -3.23 1.44 13.52
N ILE A 69 -3.39 1.13 14.82
CA ILE A 69 -3.20 -0.22 15.35
C ILE A 69 -4.26 -1.16 14.79
N GLU A 70 -5.53 -0.74 14.76
CA GLU A 70 -6.62 -1.55 14.17
C GLU A 70 -6.34 -1.86 12.69
N PHE A 71 -5.84 -0.89 11.93
CA PHE A 71 -5.45 -1.11 10.54
C PHE A 71 -4.34 -2.17 10.42
N PHE A 72 -3.31 -2.10 11.28
CA PHE A 72 -2.23 -3.08 11.31
C PHE A 72 -2.75 -4.48 11.66
N ASP A 73 -3.58 -4.60 12.69
CA ASP A 73 -4.15 -5.87 13.16
C ASP A 73 -5.13 -6.48 12.17
N ARG A 74 -5.85 -5.67 11.40
CA ARG A 74 -6.83 -6.15 10.41
C ARG A 74 -6.21 -6.60 9.10
N TYR A 75 -5.15 -5.93 8.62
CA TYR A 75 -4.64 -6.14 7.26
C TYR A 75 -3.19 -6.65 7.17
N ILE A 76 -2.35 -6.40 8.18
CA ILE A 76 -0.89 -6.62 8.06
C ILE A 76 -0.39 -7.76 8.95
N LYS A 77 -0.88 -7.85 10.20
CA LYS A 77 -0.47 -8.84 11.20
C LYS A 77 -0.51 -10.27 10.63
N VAL A 78 0.39 -11.14 11.10
CA VAL A 78 0.61 -12.46 10.46
C VAL A 78 -0.68 -13.28 10.34
N ASP A 79 -1.49 -13.27 11.39
CA ASP A 79 -2.78 -13.97 11.49
C ASP A 79 -3.99 -13.05 11.26
N ALA A 80 -3.77 -11.89 10.62
CA ALA A 80 -4.84 -10.93 10.39
C ALA A 80 -5.94 -11.49 9.47
N PRO A 81 -7.22 -11.24 9.78
CA PRO A 81 -8.35 -11.87 9.09
C PRO A 81 -8.48 -11.45 7.63
N GLN A 82 -8.02 -10.25 7.27
CA GLN A 82 -8.12 -9.71 5.91
C GLN A 82 -6.76 -9.55 5.24
N ARG A 83 -5.73 -10.25 5.75
CA ARG A 83 -4.39 -10.22 5.16
C ARG A 83 -4.41 -10.79 3.75
N ARG A 84 -3.91 -9.99 2.81
CA ARG A 84 -3.69 -10.41 1.42
C ARG A 84 -2.20 -10.24 1.12
N THR A 85 -1.50 -11.33 0.82
CA THR A 85 -0.06 -11.30 0.56
C THR A 85 0.25 -12.03 -0.73
N ILE A 86 1.13 -11.45 -1.52
CA ILE A 86 1.75 -12.07 -2.70
C ILE A 86 3.26 -12.07 -2.49
N SER A 87 3.90 -13.20 -2.75
CA SER A 87 5.36 -13.33 -2.70
C SER A 87 5.85 -13.69 -4.09
N VAL A 88 6.84 -12.94 -4.57
CA VAL A 88 7.49 -13.18 -5.86
C VAL A 88 8.93 -13.57 -5.56
N GLN A 89 9.30 -14.81 -5.91
CA GLN A 89 10.65 -15.33 -5.71
C GLN A 89 11.35 -15.39 -7.06
N VAL A 90 12.50 -14.71 -7.17
CA VAL A 90 13.31 -14.67 -8.38
C VAL A 90 14.64 -15.34 -8.07
N PHE A 91 14.97 -16.41 -8.79
CA PHE A 91 16.21 -17.16 -8.60
C PHE A 91 17.17 -16.85 -9.74
N GLY A 92 18.39 -16.43 -9.40
CA GLY A 92 19.47 -16.25 -10.36
C GLY A 92 20.07 -17.58 -10.82
N CYS A 93 20.88 -17.55 -11.88
CA CYS A 93 21.47 -18.76 -12.48
C CYS A 93 22.23 -19.65 -11.48
N ASN A 94 22.93 -19.03 -10.51
CA ASN A 94 23.71 -19.74 -9.50
C ASN A 94 22.84 -20.41 -8.42
N HIS A 95 21.55 -20.09 -8.36
CA HIS A 95 20.60 -20.60 -7.37
C HIS A 95 19.61 -21.62 -7.94
N SER A 96 20.06 -22.37 -8.96
CA SER A 96 19.22 -23.36 -9.65
C SER A 96 18.83 -24.54 -8.74
N ALA A 97 19.64 -24.86 -7.73
CA ALA A 97 19.35 -25.91 -6.75
C ALA A 97 18.22 -25.48 -5.81
N GLU A 98 18.26 -24.24 -5.33
CA GLU A 98 17.26 -23.64 -4.46
C GLU A 98 15.92 -23.48 -5.19
N PHE A 99 15.94 -23.11 -6.48
CA PHE A 99 14.75 -23.08 -7.33
C PHE A 99 14.09 -24.46 -7.44
N LYS A 100 14.87 -25.51 -7.74
CA LYS A 100 14.36 -26.87 -7.83
C LYS A 100 13.76 -27.33 -6.50
N LYS A 101 14.42 -27.00 -5.38
CA LYS A 101 13.92 -27.28 -4.04
C LYS A 101 12.61 -26.54 -3.76
N ALA A 102 12.53 -25.25 -4.07
CA ALA A 102 11.35 -24.42 -3.85
C ALA A 102 10.12 -24.88 -4.67
N ILE A 103 10.32 -25.53 -5.82
CA ILE A 103 9.23 -26.14 -6.62
C ILE A 103 8.83 -27.50 -6.06
N ALA A 104 9.80 -28.31 -5.63
CA ALA A 104 9.55 -29.67 -5.14
C ALA A 104 8.90 -29.70 -3.76
N GLU A 105 9.12 -28.68 -2.93
CA GLU A 105 8.50 -28.58 -1.61
C GLU A 105 6.99 -28.35 -1.69
N ALA A 106 6.27 -29.03 -0.79
CA ALA A 106 4.84 -28.85 -0.61
C ALA A 106 4.52 -27.42 -0.17
N ASP A 107 3.38 -26.90 -0.62
CA ASP A 107 2.98 -25.54 -0.28
C ASP A 107 2.73 -25.40 1.23
N PRO A 108 3.24 -24.32 1.86
CA PRO A 108 2.92 -24.03 3.26
C PRO A 108 1.41 -23.91 3.48
N PRO A 109 0.91 -24.21 4.69
CA PRO A 109 -0.50 -24.08 5.01
C PRO A 109 -1.01 -22.67 4.70
N LYS A 110 -2.22 -22.58 4.14
CA LYS A 110 -2.89 -21.34 3.70
C LYS A 110 -2.18 -20.59 2.56
N THR A 111 -1.22 -21.21 1.87
CA THR A 111 -0.55 -20.64 0.69
C THR A 111 -1.02 -21.37 -0.58
N CYS A 112 -1.09 -20.65 -1.69
CA CYS A 112 -1.38 -21.22 -3.00
C CYS A 112 -0.28 -20.78 -3.97
N ARG A 113 0.47 -21.74 -4.50
CA ARG A 113 1.47 -21.46 -5.53
C ARG A 113 0.78 -21.16 -6.85
N ILE A 114 1.13 -20.02 -7.44
CA ILE A 114 0.61 -19.60 -8.74
C ILE A 114 1.45 -20.24 -9.84
N THR A 115 0.89 -21.24 -10.53
CA THR A 115 1.52 -21.89 -11.69
C THR A 115 1.08 -21.27 -13.02
N ASP A 116 -0.20 -20.88 -13.11
CA ASP A 116 -0.75 -20.14 -14.25
C ASP A 116 -1.19 -18.73 -13.81
N ILE A 117 -0.47 -17.73 -14.32
CA ILE A 117 -0.74 -16.31 -14.04
C ILE A 117 -2.11 -15.90 -14.59
N PHE A 118 -2.52 -16.41 -15.76
CA PHE A 118 -3.78 -16.01 -16.38
C PHE A 118 -4.98 -16.62 -15.66
N GLY A 119 -4.91 -17.91 -15.31
CA GLY A 119 -5.89 -18.58 -14.47
C GLY A 119 -6.03 -17.93 -13.10
N PHE A 120 -4.91 -17.54 -12.48
CA PHE A 120 -4.94 -16.79 -11.22
C PHE A 120 -5.65 -15.43 -11.37
N LYS A 121 -5.31 -14.65 -12.41
CA LYS A 121 -5.97 -13.36 -12.66
C LYS A 121 -7.48 -13.50 -12.87
N ARG A 122 -7.94 -14.53 -13.59
CA ARG A 122 -9.36 -14.77 -13.87
C ARG A 122 -10.14 -15.28 -12.65
N SER A 123 -9.49 -15.99 -11.73
CA SER A 123 -10.14 -16.57 -10.55
C SER A 123 -10.34 -15.59 -9.39
N ARG A 124 -9.81 -14.36 -9.50
CA ARG A 124 -9.89 -13.35 -8.44
C ARG A 124 -10.82 -12.20 -8.84
N PRO A 125 -11.63 -11.67 -7.91
CA PRO A 125 -12.40 -10.46 -8.17
C PRO A 125 -11.44 -9.29 -8.41
N LEU A 126 -11.81 -8.42 -9.35
CA LEU A 126 -11.08 -7.18 -9.63
C LEU A 126 -11.58 -6.06 -8.72
N TYR A 127 -10.67 -5.20 -8.29
CA TYR A 127 -11.07 -3.96 -7.60
C TYR A 127 -11.75 -3.02 -8.59
N SER A 128 -12.68 -2.21 -8.08
CA SER A 128 -13.31 -1.14 -8.84
C SER A 128 -12.26 -0.13 -9.33
N SER A 129 -12.49 0.44 -10.50
CA SER A 129 -11.64 1.51 -11.01
C SER A 129 -11.68 2.72 -10.09
N LEU A 130 -10.52 3.32 -9.85
CA LEU A 130 -10.40 4.60 -9.14
C LEU A 130 -10.70 5.80 -10.04
N LYS A 131 -10.89 5.58 -11.35
CA LYS A 131 -11.21 6.65 -12.30
C LYS A 131 -12.52 7.30 -11.87
N GLY A 132 -12.47 8.60 -11.60
CA GLY A 132 -13.66 9.41 -11.42
C GLY A 132 -14.49 9.29 -12.70
N GLY A 133 -15.62 8.59 -12.63
CA GLY A 133 -16.60 8.65 -13.72
C GLY A 133 -17.02 10.10 -13.96
N PRO A 134 -17.43 10.48 -15.18
CA PRO A 134 -17.99 11.80 -15.44
C PRO A 134 -19.23 11.97 -14.54
N GLY A 135 -19.11 12.76 -13.48
CA GLY A 135 -20.18 12.95 -12.49
C GLY A 135 -19.75 13.09 -11.02
N ARG A 136 -18.46 13.02 -10.68
CA ARG A 136 -17.96 13.27 -9.32
C ARG A 136 -17.00 14.46 -9.18
N ILE A 137 -16.93 15.32 -10.20
CA ILE A 137 -16.30 16.64 -10.05
C ILE A 137 -17.34 17.56 -9.44
N THR A 138 -17.42 17.62 -8.11
CA THR A 138 -18.02 18.77 -7.44
C THR A 138 -17.00 19.88 -7.54
N MET A 139 -17.24 20.83 -8.45
CA MET A 139 -16.60 22.14 -8.37
C MET A 139 -17.35 22.91 -7.29
N ASP A 140 -16.73 23.05 -6.14
CA ASP A 140 -17.06 24.11 -5.18
C ASP A 140 -16.21 25.35 -5.52
#